data_AF-A0A0C9UJJ7-F1
#
_entry.id   AF-A0A0C9UJJ7-F1
#
_cell.length_a   1.000
_cell.length_b   1.000
_cell.length_c   1.000
_cell.angle_alpha   90.00
_cell.angle_beta   90.00
_cell.angle_gamma   90.00
#
_symmetry.space_group_name_H-M   'P 1'
#
loop_
_entity.id
_entity.type
_entity.pdbx_description
1 polymer ?
#
loop_
_entity_poly.entity_id
_entity_poly.type
_entity_poly.pdbx_seq_one_letter_code
_entity_poly.pdbx_strand_id
1 'polypeptide(L)' 'LFSWTDDKSNIHPMVKQTAMKFINDILTGWGWGTSFGHSFRIGGASYFVIQKVDPEIIRIAGRWKSLAYETYIRAFEQ' A
#
# COMPACT_ATOMS: atom_id res chain seq x y z
N LEU A 1 11.85 11.05 2.85
CA LEU A 1 12.02 10.42 1.52
C LEU A 1 12.65 9.06 1.75
N PHE A 2 12.29 8.02 1.00
CA PHE A 2 12.91 6.69 1.12
C PHE A 2 14.05 6.53 0.10
N SER A 3 15.06 5.72 0.44
CA SER A 3 16.17 5.37 -0.46
C SER A 3 16.53 3.89 -0.30
N TRP A 4 17.29 3.37 -1.25
CA TRP A 4 17.89 2.05 -1.18
C TRP A 4 19.35 2.13 -1.63
N THR A 5 20.15 1.16 -1.18
CA THR A 5 21.57 1.07 -1.49
C THR A 5 21.78 -0.08 -2.46
N ASP A 6 22.50 0.17 -3.55
CA ASP A 6 22.87 -0.88 -4.50
C ASP A 6 24.09 -1.69 -4.02
N ASP A 7 24.41 -2.76 -4.75
CA ASP A 7 25.55 -3.64 -4.45
C ASP A 7 26.91 -2.91 -4.50
N LYS A 8 26.94 -1.71 -5.09
CA LYS A 8 28.12 -0.83 -5.18
C LYS A 8 28.11 0.26 -4.10
N SER A 9 27.21 0.17 -3.12
CA SER A 9 27.02 1.14 -2.04
C SER A 9 26.54 2.53 -2.49
N ASN A 10 25.99 2.68 -3.69
CA ASN A 10 25.39 3.94 -4.12
C ASN A 10 23.98 4.07 -3.54
N ILE A 11 23.63 5.28 -3.10
CA ILE A 11 22.30 5.60 -2.57
C ILE A 11 21.42 6.08 -3.72
N HIS A 12 20.31 5.38 -3.92
CA HIS A 12 19.30 5.72 -4.93
C HIS A 12 18.02 6.18 -4.25
N PRO A 13 17.41 7.31 -4.67
CA PRO A 13 16.09 7.68 -4.20
C PRO A 13 15.07 6.61 -4.63
N MET A 14 14.22 6.19 -3.69
CA MET A 14 13.19 5.21 -4.00
C MET A 14 12.01 5.91 -4.68
N VAL A 15 11.89 5.70 -5.99
CA VAL A 15 10.74 6.15 -6.78
C VAL A 15 9.67 5.06 -6.84
N LYS A 16 8.42 5.48 -7.09
CA LYS A 16 7.25 4.59 -7.20
C LYS A 16 7.51 3.40 -8.14
N GLN A 17 8.10 3.65 -9.30
CA GLN A 17 8.33 2.62 -10.31
C GLN A 17 9.27 1.52 -9.80
N THR A 18 10.36 1.89 -9.14
CA THR A 18 11.33 0.95 -8.56
C THR A 18 10.69 0.08 -7.48
N ALA A 19 9.96 0.71 -6.55
CA ALA A 19 9.26 -0.02 -5.48
C ALA A 19 8.23 -1.00 -6.05
N MET A 20 7.39 -0.54 -6.99
CA MET A 20 6.36 -1.38 -7.60
C MET A 20 6.94 -2.52 -8.42
N LYS A 21 8.04 -2.29 -9.15
CA LYS A 21 8.74 -3.34 -9.89
C LYS A 21 9.24 -4.42 -8.94
N PHE A 22 9.98 -4.02 -7.91
CA PHE A 22 10.52 -4.94 -6.91
C PHE A 22 9.44 -5.81 -6.26
N ILE A 23 8.33 -5.19 -5.84
CA ILE A 23 7.23 -5.92 -5.22
C ILE A 23 6.56 -6.88 -6.22
N ASN A 24 6.28 -6.42 -7.43
CA ASN A 24 5.62 -7.28 -8.43
C ASN A 24 6.51 -8.42 -8.93
N ASP A 25 7.83 -8.23 -8.98
CA ASP A 25 8.79 -9.30 -9.30
C ASP A 25 8.69 -10.42 -8.25
N ILE A 26 8.61 -10.07 -6.97
CA ILE A 26 8.38 -11.03 -5.88
C ILE A 26 7.00 -11.69 -6.06
N LEU A 27 5.91 -10.91 -6.06
CA LEU A 27 4.54 -11.46 -6.09
C LEU A 27 4.32 -12.38 -7.30
N THR A 28 4.84 -12.02 -8.46
CA THR A 28 4.76 -12.85 -9.68
C THR A 28 5.58 -14.13 -9.54
N GLY A 29 6.77 -14.07 -8.94
CA GLY A 29 7.58 -15.25 -8.64
C GLY A 29 6.89 -16.25 -7.72
N TRP A 30 5.99 -15.78 -6.85
CA TRP A 30 5.15 -16.63 -5.98
C TRP A 30 3.81 -17.02 -6.61
N GLY A 31 3.52 -16.60 -7.85
CA GLY A 31 2.28 -16.91 -8.56
C GLY A 31 1.07 -16.08 -8.12
N TRP A 32 1.26 -14.96 -7.40
CA TRP A 32 0.18 -14.11 -6.89
C TRP A 32 -0.22 -12.98 -7.86
N GLY A 33 0.47 -12.86 -9.00
CA GLY A 33 0.19 -11.86 -10.03
C GLY A 33 0.77 -10.48 -9.70
N THR A 34 0.17 -9.45 -10.31
CA THR A 34 0.64 -8.06 -10.16
C THR A 34 -0.27 -7.22 -9.28
N SER A 35 0.33 -6.30 -8.54
CA SER A 35 -0.33 -5.31 -7.69
C SER A 35 -0.07 -3.89 -8.19
N PHE A 36 -0.95 -2.97 -7.80
CA PHE A 36 -0.84 -1.55 -8.09
C PHE A 36 -0.64 -0.75 -6.81
N GLY A 37 -0.07 0.45 -6.90
CA GLY A 37 0.08 1.34 -5.74
C GLY A 37 -1.26 1.63 -5.04
N HIS A 38 -2.37 1.64 -5.80
CA HIS A 38 -3.71 1.78 -5.23
C HIS A 38 -4.12 0.58 -4.37
N SER A 39 -3.73 -0.64 -4.76
CA SER A 39 -3.99 -1.88 -4.01
C SER A 39 -3.40 -1.80 -2.60
N PHE A 40 -2.17 -1.27 -2.44
CA PHE A 40 -1.55 -1.09 -1.12
C PHE A 40 -2.29 -0.07 -0.26
N ARG A 41 -2.81 1.00 -0.86
CA ARG A 41 -3.58 2.01 -0.13
C ARG A 41 -4.91 1.45 0.38
N ILE A 42 -5.58 0.62 -0.42
CA ILE A 42 -6.79 -0.09 0.00
C ILE A 42 -6.44 -1.10 1.09
N GLY A 43 -5.47 -1.99 0.85
CA GLY A 43 -5.07 -3.03 1.80
C GLY A 43 -4.61 -2.46 3.15
N GLY A 44 -3.89 -1.34 3.15
CA GLY A 44 -3.51 -0.64 4.38
C GLY A 44 -4.72 -0.10 5.16
N ALA A 45 -5.72 0.47 4.45
CA ALA A 45 -6.96 0.88 5.10
C ALA A 45 -7.71 -0.32 5.68
N SER A 46 -7.88 -1.40 4.91
CA SER A 46 -8.50 -2.65 5.37
C SER A 46 -7.79 -3.25 6.59
N TYR A 47 -6.46 -3.25 6.59
CA TYR A 47 -5.67 -3.73 7.72
C TYR A 47 -6.00 -2.97 9.01
N PHE A 48 -6.03 -1.63 8.96
CA PHE A 48 -6.33 -0.82 10.15
C PHE A 48 -7.78 -0.92 10.61
N VAL A 49 -8.73 -1.14 9.71
CA VAL A 49 -10.13 -1.46 10.07
C VAL A 49 -10.19 -2.73 10.90
N ILE A 50 -9.51 -3.80 10.48
CA ILE A 50 -9.49 -5.08 11.21
C ILE A 50 -8.87 -4.89 12.61
N GLN A 51 -7.94 -3.95 12.75
CA GLN A 51 -7.36 -3.55 14.05
C GLN A 51 -8.26 -2.62 14.88
N LYS A 52 -9.50 -2.35 14.43
CA LYS A 52 -10.47 -1.45 15.08
C LYS A 52 -9.95 -0.02 15.28
N VAL A 53 -9.09 0.45 14.39
CA VAL A 53 -8.67 1.85 14.37
C VAL A 53 -9.84 2.71 13.90
N ASP A 54 -10.02 3.86 14.54
CA ASP A 54 -11.07 4.82 14.19
C ASP A 54 -11.03 5.15 12.67
N PRO A 55 -12.16 5.04 11.94
CA PRO A 55 -12.23 5.36 10.53
C PRO A 55 -11.73 6.76 10.17
N GLU A 56 -11.92 7.76 11.04
CA GLU A 56 -11.44 9.13 10.82
C GLU A 56 -9.91 9.19 10.86
N ILE A 57 -9.26 8.41 11.72
CA ILE A 57 -7.80 8.27 11.74
C ILE A 57 -7.32 7.65 10.44
N ILE A 58 -7.98 6.58 9.97
CA ILE A 58 -7.64 5.92 8.70
C ILE A 58 -7.82 6.89 7.52
N ARG A 59 -8.88 7.70 7.52
CA ARG A 59 -9.17 8.71 6.50
C ARG A 59 -8.08 9.76 6.42
N ILE A 60 -7.69 10.32 7.58
CA ILE A 60 -6.65 11.35 7.69
C ILE A 60 -5.28 10.76 7.28
N ALA A 61 -4.90 9.62 7.85
CA ALA A 61 -3.61 8.97 7.58
C ALA A 61 -3.48 8.57 6.10
N GLY A 62 -4.56 8.02 5.52
CA GLY A 62 -4.62 7.64 4.12
C GLY A 62 -4.84 8.81 3.15
N ARG A 63 -5.01 10.05 3.64
CA ARG A 63 -5.29 11.26 2.84
C ARG A 63 -6.47 11.05 1.88
N TRP A 64 -7.54 10.49 2.38
CA TRP A 64 -8.76 10.25 1.60
C TRP A 64 -9.58 11.53 1.52
N LYS A 65 -9.84 12.00 0.30
CA LYS A 65 -10.62 13.21 0.03
C LYS A 65 -12.13 13.01 0.18
N SER A 66 -12.61 11.78 0.00
CA SER A 66 -14.03 11.43 0.08
C SER A 66 -14.23 10.19 0.95
N LEU A 67 -15.48 9.95 1.32
CA LEU A 67 -15.92 8.74 2.03
C LEU A 67 -15.87 7.47 1.15
N ALA A 68 -15.32 7.53 -0.07
CA ALA A 68 -15.17 6.36 -0.93
C ALA A 68 -14.30 5.25 -0.29
N TYR A 69 -13.48 5.60 0.71
CA TYR A 69 -12.76 4.61 1.49
C TYR A 69 -13.70 3.72 2.31
N GLU A 70 -14.85 4.24 2.78
CA GLU A 70 -15.85 3.47 3.54
C GLU A 70 -16.42 2.31 2.74
N THR A 71 -16.54 2.43 1.41
CA THR A 71 -16.99 1.32 0.55
C THR A 71 -16.06 0.12 0.68
N TYR A 72 -14.76 0.36 0.83
CA TYR A 72 -13.79 -0.71 1.05
C TYR A 72 -13.85 -1.24 2.48
N ILE A 73 -14.15 -0.40 3.48
CA ILE A 73 -14.29 -0.80 4.89
C ILE A 73 -15.50 -1.72 5.07
N ARG A 74 -16.68 -1.31 4.57
CA ARG A 74 -17.94 -2.05 4.72
C ARG A 74 -17.91 -3.43 4.08
N ALA A 75 -17.05 -3.64 3.08
CA ALA A 75 -16.85 -4.96 2.47
C ALA A 75 -16.23 -5.99 3.44
N PHE A 76 -15.65 -5.56 4.58
CA PHE A 76 -15.04 -6.43 5.59
C PHE A 76 -15.85 -6.53 6.89
N GLU A 77 -17.02 -5.90 6.98
CA GLU A 77 -17.90 -5.95 8.17
C GLU A 77 -19.03 -7.01 8.06
N GLN A 78 -19.06 -7.81 6.97
CA GLN A 78 -19.96 -8.97 6.81
C GLN A 78 -19.30 -10.26 7.30
#